data_AF-A0A521GI09-F1
#
_entry.id   AF-A0A521GI09-F1
#
_cell.length_a   1.000
_cell.length_b   1.000
_cell.length_c   1.000
_cell.angle_alpha   90.00
_cell.angle_beta   90.00
_cell.angle_gamma   90.00
#
_symmetry.space_group_name_H-M   'P 1'
#
loop_
_entity.id
_entity.type
_entity.pdbx_description
1 polymer ?
#
loop_
_entity_poly.entity_id
_entity_poly.type
_entity_poly.pdbx_seq_one_letter_code
_entity_poly.pdbx_strand_id
1 'polypeptide(L)'
;MTQTKPFVRMAIGSTILLLLGLLFVRFIQKSEPVELRSDRVNLALRRTADRLLRAAGDSTSRIDAVVQTAPHIYRVRFGRSFDYDQLPALLQESFSVHKIDRPYDVAILDCATKTLQLGYTIADLTGPLPVACQGRDLESGCYVLQVTFAPVQSASGSEWPFLALGGLLSCVLALVWYRAGQRPQPNPPAESSPVETDPAPTNPNLLVFGQSCLDLTRQTLVTGPTTHTLTYREAKLLRVLVQHANEVLERDRILQLVWTDEGVTVGRSVDVFISRLRKLLADDSSVRIATLHGVGYRLEVD
;
A
#
# COMPACT_ATOMS: atom_id res chain seq x y z
N MET A 1 47.91 -24.13 5.35
CA MET A 1 46.53 -24.58 5.09
C MET A 1 45.61 -23.90 6.09
N THR A 2 44.81 -22.95 5.62
CA THR A 2 44.04 -21.99 6.43
C THR A 2 42.87 -22.66 7.16
N GLN A 3 42.97 -22.72 8.48
CA GLN A 3 41.91 -23.19 9.38
C GLN A 3 40.85 -22.09 9.50
N THR A 4 39.88 -22.05 8.59
CA THR A 4 38.72 -21.17 8.74
C THR A 4 37.94 -21.55 10.00
N LYS A 5 37.85 -20.61 10.95
CA LYS A 5 37.14 -20.77 12.23
C LYS A 5 35.72 -21.34 12.00
N PRO A 6 35.25 -22.29 12.82
CA PRO A 6 33.94 -22.94 12.65
C PRO A 6 32.77 -21.95 12.62
N PHE A 7 32.96 -20.77 13.21
CA PHE A 7 32.02 -19.65 13.20
C PHE A 7 31.69 -19.12 11.79
N VAL A 8 32.66 -19.08 10.87
CA VAL A 8 32.48 -18.52 9.52
C VAL A 8 31.65 -19.46 8.65
N ARG A 9 31.83 -20.79 8.79
CA ARG A 9 31.07 -21.78 8.01
C ARG A 9 29.59 -21.85 8.40
N MET A 10 29.26 -21.58 9.66
CA MET A 10 27.87 -21.60 10.15
C MET A 10 27.10 -20.31 9.77
N ALA A 11 27.78 -19.16 9.78
CA ALA A 11 27.20 -17.88 9.34
C ALA A 11 26.84 -17.87 7.85
N ILE A 12 27.67 -18.52 7.02
CA ILE A 12 27.41 -18.68 5.58
C ILE A 12 26.20 -19.61 5.33
N GLY A 13 26.04 -20.69 6.10
CA GLY A 13 24.89 -21.58 5.97
C GLY A 13 23.56 -20.91 6.34
N SER A 14 23.55 -20.10 7.41
CA SER A 14 22.36 -19.37 7.87
C SER A 14 21.92 -18.28 6.89
N THR A 15 22.88 -17.54 6.33
CA THR A 15 22.61 -16.49 5.33
C THR A 15 22.08 -17.07 4.02
N ILE A 16 22.58 -18.24 3.57
CA ILE A 16 22.05 -18.92 2.38
C ILE A 16 20.62 -19.40 2.61
N LEU A 17 20.30 -19.96 3.78
CA LEU A 17 18.94 -20.43 4.08
C LEU A 17 17.94 -19.27 4.18
N LEU A 18 18.36 -18.13 4.75
CA LEU A 18 17.55 -16.92 4.88
C LEU A 18 17.33 -16.25 3.52
N LEU A 19 18.35 -16.23 2.65
CA LEU A 19 18.22 -15.79 1.26
C LEU A 19 17.31 -16.71 0.44
N LEU A 20 17.43 -18.03 0.59
CA LEU A 20 16.52 -18.99 -0.06
C LEU A 20 15.07 -18.83 0.43
N GLY A 21 14.87 -18.60 1.73
CA GLY A 21 13.55 -18.31 2.31
C GLY A 21 12.95 -17.01 1.78
N LEU A 22 13.73 -15.93 1.72
CA LEU A 22 13.31 -14.64 1.15
C LEU A 22 12.98 -14.75 -0.35
N LEU A 23 13.74 -15.55 -1.11
CA LEU A 23 13.47 -15.83 -2.51
C LEU A 23 12.19 -16.69 -2.69
N PHE A 24 11.94 -17.64 -1.79
CA PHE A 24 10.74 -18.48 -1.83
C PHE A 24 9.46 -17.69 -1.46
N VAL A 25 9.52 -16.76 -0.51
CA VAL A 25 8.42 -15.83 -0.19
C VAL A 25 8.09 -14.94 -1.38
N ARG A 26 9.11 -14.36 -2.04
CA ARG A 26 8.90 -13.58 -3.28
C ARG A 26 8.32 -14.39 -4.43
N PHE A 27 8.55 -15.69 -4.46
CA PHE A 27 8.01 -16.58 -5.48
C PHE A 27 6.53 -16.94 -5.23
N ILE A 28 6.13 -17.15 -3.97
CA ILE A 28 4.72 -17.45 -3.62
C ILE A 28 3.80 -16.23 -3.82
N GLN A 29 4.33 -15.02 -3.69
CA GLN A 29 3.52 -13.81 -3.71
C GLN A 29 3.30 -13.18 -5.08
N LYS A 30 3.86 -13.75 -6.14
CA LYS A 30 3.53 -13.32 -7.50
C LYS A 30 2.22 -13.97 -7.94
N SER A 31 1.13 -13.72 -7.22
CA SER A 31 -0.19 -13.86 -7.80
C SER A 31 -0.39 -12.66 -8.71
N GLU A 32 -0.34 -12.90 -10.02
CA GLU A 32 -0.75 -11.88 -10.99
C GLU A 32 -2.17 -11.40 -10.60
N PRO A 33 -2.43 -10.09 -10.53
CA PRO A 33 -3.79 -9.62 -10.34
C PRO A 33 -4.61 -10.23 -11.46
N VAL A 34 -5.71 -10.92 -11.13
CA VAL A 34 -6.58 -11.59 -12.11
C VAL A 34 -7.02 -10.55 -13.13
N GLU A 35 -6.28 -10.40 -14.23
CA GLU A 35 -6.47 -9.31 -15.17
C GLU A 35 -7.83 -9.55 -15.85
N LEU A 36 -8.68 -8.52 -15.86
CA LEU A 36 -10.00 -8.62 -16.48
C LEU A 36 -9.76 -8.89 -17.97
N ARG A 37 -9.98 -10.14 -18.40
CA ARG A 37 -9.65 -10.52 -19.76
C ARG A 37 -10.60 -9.83 -20.75
N SER A 38 -10.04 -8.93 -21.56
CA SER A 38 -10.79 -8.08 -22.49
C SER A 38 -11.58 -8.90 -23.54
N ASP A 39 -11.08 -10.08 -23.93
CA ASP A 39 -11.74 -11.01 -24.84
C ASP A 39 -13.09 -11.52 -24.28
N ARG A 40 -13.13 -11.87 -22.99
CA ARG A 40 -14.35 -12.36 -22.32
C ARG A 40 -15.38 -11.24 -22.20
N VAL A 41 -14.95 -10.04 -21.84
CA VAL A 41 -15.83 -8.86 -21.76
C VAL A 41 -16.44 -8.56 -23.13
N ASN A 42 -15.64 -8.62 -24.19
CA ASN A 42 -16.11 -8.40 -25.56
C ASN A 42 -17.20 -9.39 -25.96
N LEU A 43 -16.96 -10.69 -25.74
CA LEU A 43 -17.94 -11.74 -26.04
C LEU A 43 -19.21 -11.60 -25.21
N ALA A 44 -19.08 -11.28 -23.92
CA ALA A 44 -20.22 -11.10 -23.04
C ALA A 44 -21.10 -9.92 -23.47
N LEU A 45 -20.50 -8.76 -23.77
CA LEU A 45 -21.25 -7.59 -24.23
C LEU A 45 -21.91 -7.82 -25.59
N ARG A 46 -21.27 -8.56 -26.50
CA ARG A 46 -21.88 -8.95 -27.77
C ARG A 46 -23.06 -9.92 -27.58
N ARG A 47 -22.94 -10.87 -26.65
CA ARG A 47 -24.04 -11.78 -26.28
C ARG A 47 -25.22 -11.00 -25.69
N THR A 48 -24.96 -10.03 -24.80
CA THR A 48 -26.00 -9.15 -24.26
C THR A 48 -26.69 -8.36 -25.37
N ALA A 49 -25.91 -7.79 -26.29
CA ALA A 49 -26.45 -7.02 -27.41
C ALA A 49 -27.34 -7.86 -28.34
N ASP A 50 -26.93 -9.08 -28.69
CA ASP A 50 -27.74 -10.02 -29.50
C ASP A 50 -29.07 -10.30 -28.82
N ARG A 51 -29.06 -10.58 -27.52
CA ARG A 51 -30.27 -10.92 -26.77
C ARG A 51 -31.23 -9.74 -26.64
N LEU A 52 -30.71 -8.54 -26.40
CA LEU A 52 -31.51 -7.31 -26.37
C LEU A 52 -32.17 -7.03 -27.73
N LEU A 53 -31.42 -7.17 -28.83
CA LEU A 53 -31.97 -6.98 -30.17
C LEU A 53 -33.04 -8.05 -30.49
N ARG A 54 -32.78 -9.31 -30.16
CA ARG A 54 -33.77 -10.39 -30.35
C ARG A 54 -35.04 -10.19 -29.55
N ALA A 55 -34.91 -9.74 -28.30
CA ALA A 55 -36.06 -9.40 -27.46
C ALA A 55 -36.88 -8.24 -28.06
N ALA A 56 -36.22 -7.31 -28.75
CA ALA A 56 -36.85 -6.25 -29.53
C ALA A 56 -37.33 -6.70 -30.93
N GLY A 57 -37.31 -8.00 -31.24
CA GLY A 57 -37.75 -8.57 -32.53
C GLY A 57 -36.73 -8.47 -33.66
N ASP A 58 -35.49 -8.08 -33.36
CA ASP A 58 -34.42 -7.91 -34.34
C ASP A 58 -33.38 -9.04 -34.28
N SER A 59 -33.42 -9.92 -35.27
CA SER A 59 -32.49 -11.05 -35.41
C SER A 59 -31.47 -10.87 -36.53
N THR A 60 -31.50 -9.74 -37.23
CA THR A 60 -30.76 -9.52 -38.49
C THR A 60 -29.71 -8.43 -38.39
N SER A 61 -29.90 -7.45 -37.50
CA SER A 61 -28.94 -6.35 -37.40
C SER A 61 -27.58 -6.82 -36.93
N ARG A 62 -26.55 -6.20 -37.51
CA ARG A 62 -25.17 -6.42 -37.12
C ARG A 62 -24.90 -5.77 -35.76
N ILE A 63 -24.24 -6.51 -34.88
CA ILE A 63 -23.71 -5.99 -33.61
C ILE A 63 -22.30 -5.47 -33.85
N ASP A 64 -22.09 -4.19 -33.55
CA ASP A 64 -20.80 -3.54 -33.73
C ASP A 64 -19.71 -4.12 -32.81
N ALA A 65 -18.46 -3.79 -33.13
CA ALA A 65 -17.34 -4.19 -32.28
C ALA A 65 -17.41 -3.46 -30.93
N VAL A 66 -17.16 -4.21 -29.84
CA VAL A 66 -16.99 -3.61 -28.52
C VAL A 66 -15.66 -2.85 -28.51
N VAL A 67 -15.72 -1.58 -28.17
CA VAL A 67 -14.55 -0.68 -28.09
C VAL A 67 -14.16 -0.49 -26.64
N GLN A 68 -12.90 -0.75 -26.32
CA GLN A 68 -12.32 -0.42 -25.03
C GLN A 68 -11.73 0.99 -25.09
N THR A 69 -12.33 1.95 -24.36
CA THR A 69 -11.84 3.35 -24.35
C THR A 69 -10.82 3.59 -23.24
N ALA A 70 -10.85 2.78 -22.18
CA ALA A 70 -9.91 2.81 -21.06
C ALA A 70 -9.77 1.39 -20.47
N PRO A 71 -8.79 1.10 -19.60
CA PRO A 71 -8.54 -0.25 -19.07
C PRO A 71 -9.78 -0.94 -18.48
N HIS A 72 -10.74 -0.16 -17.97
CA HIS A 72 -11.95 -0.67 -17.31
C HIS A 72 -13.25 -0.20 -17.98
N ILE A 73 -13.19 0.44 -19.15
CA ILE A 73 -14.37 1.01 -19.83
C ILE A 73 -14.56 0.36 -21.19
N TYR A 74 -15.73 -0.26 -21.36
CA TYR A 74 -16.12 -0.98 -22.56
C TYR A 74 -17.41 -0.40 -23.12
N ARG A 75 -17.51 -0.27 -24.44
CA ARG A 75 -18.65 0.33 -25.12
C ARG A 75 -19.12 -0.52 -26.29
N VAL A 76 -20.43 -0.70 -26.41
CA VAL A 76 -21.07 -1.30 -27.59
C VAL A 76 -22.17 -0.37 -28.10
N ARG A 77 -22.21 -0.18 -29.42
CA ARG A 77 -23.16 0.71 -30.09
C ARG A 77 -24.38 -0.09 -30.55
N PHE A 78 -25.55 0.49 -30.37
CA PHE A 78 -26.83 0.03 -30.90
C PHE A 78 -27.36 1.06 -31.90
N GLY A 79 -27.68 0.60 -33.11
CA GLY A 79 -28.27 1.44 -34.15
C GLY A 79 -29.75 1.75 -33.96
N ARG A 80 -30.38 1.17 -32.93
CA ARG A 80 -31.81 1.30 -32.60
C ARG A 80 -32.00 1.24 -31.08
N SER A 81 -33.20 1.58 -30.61
CA SER A 81 -33.59 1.39 -29.22
C SER A 81 -33.77 -0.09 -28.88
N PHE A 82 -33.69 -0.39 -27.59
CA PHE A 82 -33.89 -1.71 -27.01
C PHE A 82 -34.60 -1.54 -25.65
N ASP A 83 -35.16 -2.64 -25.15
CA ASP A 83 -35.81 -2.65 -23.84
C ASP A 83 -34.76 -2.60 -22.71
N TYR A 84 -34.75 -1.47 -22.00
CA TYR A 84 -33.83 -1.25 -20.88
C TYR A 84 -34.14 -2.13 -19.67
N ASP A 85 -35.39 -2.52 -19.46
CA ASP A 85 -35.78 -3.32 -18.29
C ASP A 85 -35.20 -4.74 -18.36
N GLN A 86 -34.91 -5.23 -19.57
CA GLN A 86 -34.27 -6.52 -19.79
C GLN A 86 -32.74 -6.47 -19.66
N LEU A 87 -32.14 -5.29 -19.77
CA LEU A 87 -30.68 -5.13 -19.79
C LEU A 87 -29.99 -5.68 -18.53
N PRO A 88 -30.44 -5.40 -17.29
CA PRO A 88 -29.79 -5.92 -16.09
C PRO A 88 -29.68 -7.45 -16.07
N ALA A 89 -30.80 -8.14 -16.30
CA ALA A 89 -30.84 -9.60 -16.25
C ALA A 89 -29.98 -10.24 -17.36
N LEU A 90 -30.09 -9.73 -18.59
CA LEU A 90 -29.34 -10.25 -19.74
C LEU A 90 -27.83 -10.00 -19.61
N LEU A 91 -27.44 -8.85 -19.04
CA LEU A 91 -26.04 -8.52 -18.80
C LEU A 91 -25.44 -9.39 -17.70
N GLN A 92 -26.14 -9.56 -16.57
CA GLN A 92 -25.70 -10.44 -15.48
C GLN A 92 -25.55 -11.89 -15.95
N GLU A 93 -26.51 -12.42 -16.72
CA GLU A 93 -26.42 -13.78 -17.26
C GLU A 93 -25.20 -13.92 -18.19
N SER A 94 -24.98 -12.93 -19.07
CA SER A 94 -23.83 -12.96 -19.98
C SER A 94 -22.50 -12.87 -19.22
N PHE A 95 -22.41 -12.04 -18.19
CA PHE A 95 -21.21 -11.96 -17.34
C PHE A 95 -20.96 -13.25 -16.57
N SER A 96 -22.00 -13.89 -16.05
CA SER A 96 -21.92 -15.20 -15.39
C SER A 96 -21.40 -16.30 -16.34
N VAL A 97 -21.96 -16.40 -17.55
CA VAL A 97 -21.51 -17.36 -18.58
C VAL A 97 -20.03 -17.17 -18.95
N HIS A 98 -19.56 -15.92 -18.95
CA HIS A 98 -18.18 -15.58 -19.27
C HIS A 98 -17.25 -15.51 -18.05
N LYS A 99 -17.70 -15.88 -16.85
CA LYS A 99 -16.92 -15.86 -15.60
C LYS A 99 -16.32 -14.47 -15.30
N ILE A 100 -17.17 -13.45 -15.36
CA ILE A 100 -16.83 -12.05 -15.07
C ILE A 100 -17.48 -11.68 -13.73
N ASP A 101 -16.68 -11.73 -12.66
CA ASP A 101 -17.17 -11.56 -11.29
C ASP A 101 -16.74 -10.22 -10.67
N ARG A 102 -16.61 -9.18 -11.49
CA ARG A 102 -16.18 -7.86 -11.05
C ARG A 102 -17.37 -6.91 -10.90
N PRO A 103 -17.39 -6.05 -9.87
CA PRO A 103 -18.39 -5.00 -9.77
C PRO A 103 -18.26 -4.01 -10.93
N TYR A 104 -19.40 -3.55 -11.42
CA TYR A 104 -19.51 -2.70 -12.61
C TYR A 104 -20.67 -1.73 -12.53
N ASP A 105 -20.56 -0.65 -13.30
CA ASP A 105 -21.60 0.35 -13.54
C ASP A 105 -21.98 0.37 -15.02
N VAL A 106 -23.24 0.69 -15.29
CA VAL A 106 -23.83 0.70 -16.62
C VAL A 106 -24.38 2.08 -16.93
N ALA A 107 -24.05 2.58 -18.12
CA ALA A 107 -24.55 3.85 -18.64
C ALA A 107 -25.00 3.69 -20.09
N ILE A 108 -26.20 4.19 -20.38
CA ILE A 108 -26.75 4.33 -21.74
C ILE A 108 -26.56 5.76 -22.17
N LEU A 109 -25.75 5.95 -23.21
CA LEU A 109 -25.41 7.26 -23.74
C LEU A 109 -26.05 7.45 -25.11
N ASP A 110 -26.53 8.66 -25.40
CA ASP A 110 -26.93 9.02 -26.76
C ASP A 110 -25.71 9.02 -27.70
N CYS A 111 -25.86 8.47 -28.91
CA CYS A 111 -24.76 8.33 -29.86
C CYS A 111 -24.15 9.68 -30.29
N ALA A 112 -24.96 10.73 -30.44
CA ALA A 112 -24.55 12.02 -30.98
C ALA A 112 -24.03 12.96 -29.89
N THR A 113 -24.86 13.18 -28.87
CA THR A 113 -24.62 14.13 -27.78
C THR A 113 -23.73 13.57 -26.67
N LYS A 114 -23.58 12.24 -26.58
CA LYS A 114 -22.90 11.54 -25.47
C LYS A 114 -23.51 11.82 -24.09
N THR A 115 -24.73 12.32 -24.06
CA THR A 115 -25.47 12.59 -22.82
C THR A 115 -25.93 11.26 -22.20
N LEU A 116 -25.86 11.18 -20.86
CA LEU A 116 -26.38 10.04 -20.11
C LEU A 116 -27.91 10.07 -20.16
N GLN A 117 -28.49 9.01 -20.69
CA GLN A 117 -29.93 8.84 -20.80
C GLN A 117 -30.46 8.03 -19.62
N LEU A 118 -29.91 6.82 -19.43
CA LEU A 118 -30.25 5.91 -18.33
C LEU A 118 -28.98 5.22 -17.82
N GLY A 119 -29.04 4.63 -16.64
CA GLY A 119 -27.93 3.87 -16.08
C GLY A 119 -28.24 3.31 -14.70
N TYR A 120 -27.41 2.36 -14.28
CA TYR A 120 -27.50 1.73 -12.97
C TYR A 120 -26.13 1.21 -12.53
N THR A 121 -26.00 0.95 -11.24
CA THR A 121 -24.82 0.33 -10.64
C THR A 121 -25.14 -1.11 -10.24
N ILE A 122 -24.12 -1.98 -10.15
CA ILE A 122 -24.32 -3.35 -9.64
C ILE A 122 -24.90 -3.36 -8.21
N ALA A 123 -24.63 -2.32 -7.42
CA ALA A 123 -25.17 -2.17 -6.08
C ALA A 123 -26.70 -2.04 -6.08
N ASP A 124 -27.27 -1.38 -7.10
CA ASP A 124 -28.72 -1.22 -7.26
C ASP A 124 -29.43 -2.56 -7.51
N LEU A 125 -28.72 -3.57 -8.05
CA LEU A 125 -29.27 -4.91 -8.30
C LEU A 125 -29.27 -5.81 -7.06
N THR A 126 -28.36 -5.54 -6.12
CA THR A 126 -28.23 -6.29 -4.87
C THR A 126 -28.90 -5.60 -3.68
N GLY A 127 -29.29 -4.34 -3.84
CA GLY A 127 -29.85 -3.49 -2.81
C GLY A 127 -31.35 -3.70 -2.61
N PRO A 128 -31.92 -3.09 -1.54
CA PRO A 128 -33.36 -3.15 -1.26
C PRO A 128 -34.20 -2.22 -2.15
N LEU A 129 -33.56 -1.33 -2.92
CA LEU A 129 -34.21 -0.34 -3.78
C LEU A 129 -34.26 -0.86 -5.22
N PRO A 130 -35.32 -0.54 -6.00
CA PRO A 130 -35.39 -0.90 -7.40
C PRO A 130 -34.37 -0.15 -8.24
N VAL A 131 -34.02 -0.71 -9.39
CA VAL A 131 -33.10 -0.09 -10.34
C VAL A 131 -33.64 1.27 -10.81
N ALA A 132 -32.77 2.27 -10.82
CA ALA A 132 -33.14 3.59 -11.30
C ALA A 132 -33.68 3.54 -12.74
N CYS A 133 -34.79 4.24 -12.95
CA CYS A 133 -35.45 4.39 -14.26
C CYS A 133 -36.06 3.11 -14.86
N GLN A 134 -36.28 2.07 -14.06
CA GLN A 134 -37.05 0.90 -14.48
C GLN A 134 -38.47 1.29 -14.93
N GLY A 135 -38.96 0.70 -16.02
CA GLY A 135 -40.28 0.96 -16.60
C GLY A 135 -40.35 2.23 -17.47
N ARG A 136 -39.21 2.84 -17.81
CA ARG A 136 -39.16 3.97 -18.74
C ARG A 136 -38.68 3.51 -20.12
N ASP A 137 -39.47 3.82 -21.14
CA ASP A 137 -39.09 3.53 -22.52
C ASP A 137 -37.93 4.41 -22.99
N LEU A 138 -37.02 3.82 -23.77
CA LEU A 138 -36.09 4.60 -24.59
C LEU A 138 -36.81 5.11 -25.83
N GLU A 139 -36.59 6.38 -26.15
CA GLU A 139 -36.97 6.93 -27.45
C GLU A 139 -36.28 6.16 -28.60
N SER A 140 -36.88 6.22 -29.79
CA SER A 140 -36.28 5.58 -30.97
C SER A 140 -35.02 6.33 -31.37
N GLY A 141 -33.86 5.70 -31.25
CA GLY A 141 -32.59 6.37 -31.49
C GLY A 141 -31.38 5.45 -31.48
N CYS A 142 -30.20 6.05 -31.56
CA CYS A 142 -28.93 5.35 -31.47
C CYS A 142 -28.35 5.53 -30.08
N TYR A 143 -27.96 4.42 -29.46
CA TYR A 143 -27.44 4.40 -28.10
C TYR A 143 -26.12 3.66 -27.98
N VAL A 144 -25.33 4.06 -26.99
CA VAL A 144 -24.10 3.37 -26.59
C VAL A 144 -24.30 2.81 -25.20
N LEU A 145 -24.23 1.49 -25.08
CA LEU A 145 -24.11 0.82 -23.78
C LEU A 145 -22.64 0.89 -23.36
N GLN A 146 -22.38 1.62 -22.28
CA GLN A 146 -21.08 1.69 -21.63
C GLN A 146 -21.13 0.86 -20.34
N VAL A 147 -20.13 -0.01 -20.17
CA VAL A 147 -19.88 -0.72 -18.92
C VAL A 147 -18.53 -0.31 -18.37
N THR A 148 -18.52 0.14 -17.11
CA THR A 148 -17.33 0.56 -16.38
C THR A 148 -17.09 -0.41 -15.23
N PHE A 149 -15.93 -1.06 -15.18
CA PHE A 149 -15.56 -1.96 -14.08
C PHE A 149 -14.83 -1.20 -12.97
N ALA A 150 -15.06 -1.60 -11.72
CA ALA A 150 -14.30 -1.04 -10.59
C ALA A 150 -12.80 -1.40 -10.72
N PRO A 151 -11.89 -0.51 -10.28
CA PRO A 151 -10.46 -0.78 -10.29
C PRO A 151 -10.11 -1.94 -9.34
N VAL A 152 -9.09 -2.72 -9.70
CA VAL A 152 -8.55 -3.76 -8.80
C VAL A 152 -7.95 -3.05 -7.59
N GLN A 153 -8.56 -3.20 -6.44
CA GLN A 153 -7.87 -2.90 -5.20
C GLN A 153 -6.85 -4.02 -4.99
N SER A 154 -5.56 -3.72 -5.18
CA SER A 154 -4.48 -4.64 -4.83
C SER A 154 -4.57 -4.89 -3.33
N ALA A 155 -5.12 -6.03 -2.93
CA ALA A 155 -5.05 -6.48 -1.56
C ALA A 155 -3.57 -6.67 -1.21
N SER A 156 -3.01 -5.71 -0.46
CA SER A 156 -1.72 -5.85 0.20
C SER A 156 -1.91 -6.92 1.29
N GLY A 157 -1.77 -8.18 0.90
CA GLY A 157 -1.77 -9.30 1.82
C GLY A 157 -0.61 -9.10 2.78
N SER A 158 -0.91 -8.90 4.07
CA SER A 158 0.09 -8.70 5.11
C SER A 158 0.95 -9.96 5.26
N GLU A 159 2.20 -9.86 4.84
CA GLU A 159 3.25 -10.91 4.93
C GLU A 159 3.70 -11.24 6.36
N TRP A 160 2.99 -10.73 7.37
CA TRP A 160 3.32 -10.88 8.77
C TRP A 160 3.41 -12.34 9.29
N PRO A 161 2.66 -13.36 8.78
CA PRO A 161 2.72 -14.69 9.37
C PRO A 161 4.03 -15.41 9.03
N PHE A 162 4.63 -15.16 7.87
CA PHE A 162 5.88 -15.80 7.45
C PHE A 162 7.12 -15.18 8.12
N LEU A 163 7.10 -13.87 8.36
CA LEU A 163 8.15 -13.17 9.12
C LEU A 163 8.15 -13.56 10.61
N ALA A 164 6.96 -13.76 11.20
CA ALA A 164 6.82 -14.20 12.59
C ALA A 164 7.37 -15.62 12.79
N LEU A 165 7.06 -16.56 11.88
CA LEU A 165 7.53 -17.95 11.97
C LEU A 165 9.06 -18.05 11.79
N GLY A 166 9.62 -17.29 10.84
CA GLY A 166 11.07 -17.20 10.60
C GLY A 166 11.83 -16.61 11.79
N GLY A 167 11.28 -15.56 12.42
CA GLY A 167 11.85 -14.99 13.65
C GLY A 167 11.86 -15.98 14.82
N LEU A 168 10.80 -16.75 14.98
CA LEU A 168 10.68 -17.75 16.05
C LEU A 168 11.70 -18.89 15.89
N LEU A 169 11.90 -19.39 14.67
CA LEU A 169 12.92 -20.39 14.35
C LEU A 169 14.35 -19.87 14.59
N SER A 170 14.62 -18.60 14.24
CA SER A 170 15.91 -17.96 14.50
C SER A 170 16.18 -17.79 16.00
N CYS A 171 15.17 -17.39 16.79
CA CYS A 171 15.29 -17.27 18.25
C CYS A 171 15.54 -18.62 18.93
N VAL A 172 14.89 -19.69 18.50
CA VAL A 172 15.11 -21.05 19.05
C VAL A 172 16.54 -21.53 18.77
N LEU A 173 17.05 -21.34 17.55
CA LEU A 173 18.43 -21.68 17.20
C LEU A 173 19.45 -20.84 17.99
N ALA A 174 19.19 -19.55 18.20
CA ALA A 174 20.03 -18.68 19.02
C ALA A 174 20.04 -19.09 20.50
N LEU A 175 18.89 -19.49 21.06
CA LEU A 175 18.78 -19.97 22.45
C LEU A 175 19.51 -21.28 22.69
N VAL A 176 19.42 -22.23 21.75
CA VAL A 176 20.16 -23.49 21.80
C VAL A 176 21.67 -23.23 21.76
N TRP A 177 22.11 -22.27 20.93
CA TRP A 177 23.52 -21.90 20.83
C TRP A 177 24.03 -21.15 22.07
N TYR A 178 23.24 -20.22 22.63
CA TYR A 178 23.56 -19.50 23.86
C TYR A 178 23.74 -20.47 25.04
N ARG A 179 22.91 -21.52 25.12
CA ARG A 179 23.07 -22.57 26.14
C ARG A 179 24.25 -23.50 25.88
N ALA A 180 24.63 -23.74 24.62
CA ALA A 180 25.78 -24.56 24.27
C ALA A 180 27.14 -23.84 24.46
N GLY A 181 27.17 -22.50 24.39
CA GLY A 181 28.37 -21.67 24.57
C GLY A 181 28.76 -21.37 26.01
N GLN A 182 27.88 -21.60 26.98
CA GLN A 182 28.17 -21.43 28.41
C GLN A 182 28.79 -22.70 28.99
N ARG A 183 30.04 -22.99 28.63
CA ARG A 183 30.90 -23.82 29.48
C ARG A 183 31.70 -22.87 30.39
N PRO A 184 31.60 -22.98 31.72
CA PRO A 184 32.31 -22.07 32.62
C PRO A 184 33.81 -22.26 32.50
N GLN A 185 34.57 -21.18 32.26
CA GLN A 185 36.00 -21.14 32.56
C GLN A 185 36.20 -20.91 34.07
N PRO A 186 37.20 -21.53 34.71
CA PRO A 186 37.56 -21.21 36.09
C PRO A 186 38.40 -19.91 36.12
N ASN A 187 37.99 -18.95 36.94
CA ASN A 187 38.63 -17.63 37.07
C ASN A 187 39.90 -17.67 37.95
N PRO A 188 40.96 -16.91 37.63
CA PRO A 188 42.03 -16.56 38.57
C PRO A 188 41.72 -15.26 39.35
N PRO A 189 42.39 -15.00 40.50
CA PRO A 189 41.86 -14.09 41.52
C PRO A 189 42.31 -12.62 41.40
N ALA A 190 41.33 -11.77 41.71
CA ALA A 190 41.33 -10.52 42.49
C ALA A 190 42.54 -9.57 42.43
N GLU A 191 42.29 -8.36 41.91
CA GLU A 191 42.94 -7.13 42.37
C GLU A 191 41.98 -5.92 42.21
N SER A 192 42.22 -4.88 43.01
CA SER A 192 41.21 -4.17 43.81
C SER A 192 40.87 -2.72 43.39
N SER A 193 39.62 -2.31 43.68
CA SER A 193 39.14 -0.96 44.10
C SER A 193 38.92 0.15 43.05
N PRO A 194 38.11 1.21 43.32
CA PRO A 194 36.65 1.22 43.62
C PRO A 194 35.90 2.41 42.92
N VAL A 195 34.63 2.66 43.32
CA VAL A 195 33.75 3.85 43.08
C VAL A 195 32.75 3.71 41.92
N GLU A 196 31.54 3.18 42.19
CA GLU A 196 30.27 3.94 42.38
C GLU A 196 29.99 4.93 41.24
N THR A 197 28.95 4.77 40.42
CA THR A 197 27.55 5.05 40.79
C THR A 197 26.64 4.60 39.64
N ASP A 198 25.62 3.80 39.94
CA ASP A 198 24.34 3.71 39.21
C ASP A 198 23.29 4.13 40.29
N PRO A 199 22.15 4.81 39.99
CA PRO A 199 21.16 4.31 39.03
C PRO A 199 20.38 5.37 38.24
N ALA A 200 19.91 5.03 37.03
CA ALA A 200 18.54 5.36 36.62
C ALA A 200 18.13 4.73 35.28
N PRO A 201 16.84 4.34 35.14
CA PRO A 201 16.37 3.39 34.13
C PRO A 201 16.28 4.05 32.74
N THR A 202 16.84 3.40 31.74
CA THR A 202 16.69 3.81 30.34
C THR A 202 15.23 3.62 29.91
N ASN A 203 14.47 4.71 29.94
CA ASN A 203 13.11 4.75 29.40
C ASN A 203 13.21 4.72 27.87
N PRO A 204 12.66 3.71 27.16
CA PRO A 204 12.87 3.51 25.72
C PRO A 204 12.25 4.61 24.83
N ASN A 205 11.52 5.57 25.41
CA ASN A 205 10.81 6.62 24.69
C ASN A 205 11.53 7.98 24.69
N LEU A 206 12.75 8.06 25.24
CA LEU A 206 13.55 9.27 25.30
C LEU A 206 14.76 9.13 24.37
N LEU A 207 14.84 9.99 23.35
CA LEU A 207 15.91 9.99 22.35
C LEU A 207 16.82 11.19 22.57
N VAL A 208 18.08 10.93 22.92
CA VAL A 208 19.11 11.95 23.08
C VAL A 208 19.97 11.99 21.83
N PHE A 209 20.21 13.18 21.29
CA PHE A 209 21.04 13.41 20.10
C PHE A 209 21.68 14.80 20.18
N GLY A 210 22.99 14.89 19.97
CA GLY A 210 23.73 16.13 20.22
C GLY A 210 23.54 16.61 21.67
N GLN A 211 23.08 17.84 21.83
CA GLN A 211 22.67 18.43 23.12
C GLN A 211 21.15 18.51 23.28
N SER A 212 20.41 17.83 22.40
CA SER A 212 18.95 17.85 22.34
C SER A 212 18.36 16.52 22.83
N CYS A 213 17.15 16.60 23.37
CA CYS A 213 16.42 15.45 23.89
C CYS A 213 14.96 15.47 23.42
N LEU A 214 14.51 14.39 22.79
CA LEU A 214 13.15 14.20 22.33
C LEU A 214 12.43 13.14 23.17
N ASP A 215 11.36 13.55 23.86
CA ASP A 215 10.43 12.65 24.51
C ASP A 215 9.26 12.33 23.57
N LEU A 216 9.19 11.08 23.09
CA LEU A 216 8.17 10.62 22.15
C LEU A 216 6.79 10.47 22.80
N THR A 217 6.73 10.23 24.10
CA THR A 217 5.47 10.06 24.83
C THR A 217 4.81 11.41 25.05
N ARG A 218 5.61 12.41 25.45
CA ARG A 218 5.15 13.77 25.71
C ARG A 218 5.13 14.67 24.47
N GLN A 219 5.74 14.22 23.38
CA GLN A 219 5.95 15.01 22.15
C GLN A 219 6.66 16.34 22.45
N THR A 220 7.63 16.29 23.37
CA THR A 220 8.41 17.46 23.78
C THR A 220 9.85 17.33 23.33
N LEU A 221 10.37 18.39 22.73
CA LEU A 221 11.77 18.54 22.35
C LEU A 221 12.43 19.55 23.30
N VAL A 222 13.53 19.14 23.93
CA VAL A 222 14.40 20.02 24.71
C VAL A 222 15.64 20.29 23.87
N THR A 223 15.90 21.56 23.56
CA THR A 223 17.06 22.02 22.80
C THR A 223 17.81 23.02 23.67
N GLY A 224 18.94 22.64 24.26
CA GLY A 224 19.63 23.50 25.23
C GLY A 224 18.72 23.89 26.42
N PRO A 225 18.49 25.19 26.70
CA PRO A 225 17.64 25.63 27.81
C PRO A 225 16.13 25.71 27.46
N THR A 226 15.75 25.51 26.19
CA THR A 226 14.38 25.71 25.73
C THR A 226 13.64 24.37 25.58
N THR A 227 12.35 24.37 25.93
CA THR A 227 11.46 23.21 25.74
C THR A 227 10.35 23.58 24.76
N HIS A 228 10.18 22.77 23.72
CA HIS A 228 9.20 22.95 22.66
C HIS A 228 8.22 21.79 22.64
N THR A 229 6.93 22.10 22.52
CA THR A 229 5.91 21.09 22.24
C THR A 229 5.79 20.90 20.73
N LEU A 230 5.93 19.66 20.28
CA LEU A 230 5.81 19.27 18.89
C LEU A 230 4.40 18.76 18.60
N THR A 231 3.94 18.92 17.36
CA THR A 231 2.81 18.11 16.88
C THR A 231 3.25 16.66 16.68
N TYR A 232 2.30 15.73 16.69
CA TYR A 232 2.56 14.31 16.44
C TYR A 232 3.43 14.06 15.21
N ARG A 233 3.17 14.77 14.10
CA ARG A 233 3.94 14.63 12.85
C ARG A 233 5.34 15.20 12.94
N GLU A 234 5.52 16.32 13.63
CA GLU A 234 6.86 16.89 13.85
C GLU A 234 7.71 15.96 14.71
N ALA A 235 7.13 15.39 15.79
CA ALA A 235 7.80 14.40 16.63
C ALA A 235 8.12 13.11 15.85
N LYS A 236 7.17 12.61 15.03
CA LYS A 236 7.38 11.42 14.18
C LYS A 236 8.47 11.65 13.13
N LEU A 237 8.48 12.80 12.46
CA LEU A 237 9.52 13.15 11.49
C LEU A 237 10.90 13.28 12.16
N LEU A 238 10.98 14.00 13.28
CA LEU A 238 12.25 14.18 14.00
C LEU A 238 12.78 12.83 14.51
N ARG A 239 11.91 11.95 15.02
CA ARG A 239 12.28 10.58 15.40
C ARG A 239 12.94 9.83 14.24
N VAL A 240 12.34 9.86 13.06
CA VAL A 240 12.89 9.18 11.86
C VAL A 240 14.26 9.75 11.50
N LEU A 241 14.41 11.08 11.52
CA LEU A 241 15.69 11.73 11.25
C LEU A 241 16.78 11.37 12.28
N VAL A 242 16.43 11.29 13.57
CA VAL A 242 17.36 10.94 14.65
C VAL A 242 17.76 9.46 14.59
N GLN A 243 16.82 8.57 14.28
CA GLN A 243 17.10 7.13 14.12
C GLN A 243 18.03 6.84 12.93
N HIS A 244 18.06 7.74 11.94
CA HIS A 244 18.94 7.71 10.78
C HIS A 244 19.94 8.88 10.80
N ALA A 245 20.42 9.24 11.99
CA ALA A 245 21.42 10.29 12.14
C ALA A 245 22.66 9.98 11.30
N ASN A 246 23.20 11.01 10.65
CA ASN A 246 24.33 10.98 9.72
C ASN A 246 24.08 10.18 8.41
N GLU A 247 22.86 9.69 8.16
CA GLU A 247 22.45 9.03 6.92
C GLU A 247 21.59 9.95 6.03
N VAL A 248 21.67 9.75 4.71
CA VAL A 248 20.83 10.49 3.75
C VAL A 248 19.49 9.77 3.63
N LEU A 249 18.41 10.46 4.02
CA LEU A 249 17.05 9.99 3.83
C LEU A 249 16.39 10.67 2.62
N GLU A 250 15.98 9.85 1.66
CA GLU A 250 15.26 10.28 0.46
C GLU A 250 13.88 10.87 0.81
N ARG A 251 13.42 11.85 0.02
CA ARG A 251 12.10 12.50 0.24
C ARG A 251 10.95 11.50 0.24
N ASP A 252 10.94 10.58 -0.72
CA ASP A 252 9.89 9.58 -0.85
C ASP A 252 9.90 8.61 0.33
N ARG A 253 11.10 8.28 0.84
CA ARG A 253 11.25 7.44 2.03
C ARG A 253 10.72 8.13 3.29
N ILE A 254 11.00 9.42 3.45
CA ILE A 254 10.48 10.24 4.56
C ILE A 254 8.95 10.32 4.47
N LEU A 255 8.41 10.55 3.27
CA LEU A 255 6.97 10.56 3.03
C LEU A 255 6.33 9.23 3.45
N GLN A 256 6.92 8.12 3.04
CA GLN A 256 6.42 6.79 3.39
C GLN A 256 6.41 6.55 4.90
N LEU A 257 7.54 6.80 5.57
CA LEU A 257 7.70 6.50 7.00
C LEU A 257 6.84 7.39 7.90
N VAL A 258 6.54 8.62 7.49
CA VAL A 258 5.84 9.58 8.33
C VAL A 258 4.35 9.69 7.96
N TRP A 259 3.96 9.57 6.69
CA TRP A 259 2.59 9.83 6.21
C TRP A 259 1.78 8.61 5.74
N THR A 260 2.38 7.44 5.45
CA THR A 260 1.62 6.32 4.83
C THR A 260 0.70 5.56 5.79
N ASP A 261 0.92 5.63 7.11
CA ASP A 261 0.18 4.81 8.08
C ASP A 261 -1.26 5.26 8.36
N GLU A 262 -1.65 6.50 8.01
CA GLU A 262 -2.89 7.08 8.55
C GLU A 262 -4.01 7.35 7.54
N GLY A 263 -3.85 6.99 6.26
CA GLY A 263 -4.93 7.12 5.26
C GLY A 263 -5.44 8.56 5.03
N VAL A 264 -4.83 9.57 5.66
CA VAL A 264 -5.16 10.98 5.50
C VAL A 264 -4.20 11.62 4.50
N THR A 265 -4.71 11.90 3.30
CA THR A 265 -4.08 12.83 2.35
C THR A 265 -4.01 14.20 3.01
N VAL A 266 -2.83 14.67 3.43
CA VAL A 266 -2.67 16.03 3.98
C VAL A 266 -1.70 16.85 3.14
N GLY A 267 -2.25 17.93 2.58
CA GLY A 267 -1.63 18.86 1.63
C GLY A 267 -0.61 19.84 2.21
N ARG A 268 0.44 19.35 2.91
CA ARG A 268 1.63 20.17 3.23
C ARG A 268 2.91 19.37 2.95
N SER A 269 3.88 19.98 2.27
CA SER A 269 5.12 19.32 1.85
C SER A 269 6.05 19.02 3.03
N VAL A 270 6.87 17.96 2.89
CA VAL A 270 7.95 17.61 3.85
C VAL A 270 8.83 18.83 4.16
N ASP A 271 9.10 19.65 3.15
CA ASP A 271 9.93 20.85 3.23
C ASP A 271 9.44 21.85 4.29
N VAL A 272 8.11 21.97 4.48
CA VAL A 272 7.53 22.85 5.51
C VAL A 272 7.88 22.34 6.90
N PHE A 273 7.79 21.03 7.13
CA PHE A 273 8.13 20.42 8.41
C PHE A 273 9.64 20.47 8.68
N ILE A 274 10.47 20.21 7.67
CA ILE A 274 11.92 20.38 7.77
C ILE A 274 12.29 21.82 8.14
N SER A 275 11.63 22.81 7.51
CA SER A 275 11.87 24.23 7.81
C SER A 275 11.51 24.60 9.25
N ARG A 276 10.50 23.95 9.84
CA ARG A 276 10.14 24.15 11.25
C ARG A 276 11.13 23.46 12.18
N LEU A 277 11.47 22.20 11.93
CA LEU A 277 12.43 21.45 12.75
C LEU A 277 13.78 22.17 12.82
N ARG A 278 14.25 22.76 11.71
CA ARG A 278 15.46 23.60 11.70
C ARG A 278 15.40 24.78 12.65
N LYS A 279 14.23 25.41 12.83
CA LYS A 279 14.07 26.53 13.77
C LYS A 279 14.08 26.03 15.22
N LEU A 280 13.48 24.88 15.48
CA LEU A 280 13.40 24.29 16.81
C LEU A 280 14.74 23.70 17.29
N LEU A 281 15.61 23.33 16.36
CA LEU A 281 16.96 22.82 16.62
C LEU A 281 18.04 23.91 16.54
N ALA A 282 17.66 25.17 16.29
CA ALA A 282 18.63 26.25 16.07
C ALA A 282 19.52 26.55 17.29
N ASP A 283 19.04 26.23 18.49
CA ASP A 283 19.76 26.45 19.75
C ASP A 283 20.80 25.35 20.05
N ASP A 284 20.85 24.27 19.27
CA ASP A 284 21.83 23.19 19.41
C ASP A 284 22.81 23.21 18.24
N SER A 285 24.05 23.65 18.51
CA SER A 285 25.09 23.73 17.48
C SER A 285 25.65 22.38 17.05
N SER A 286 25.41 21.31 17.81
CA SER A 286 25.85 19.95 17.48
C SER A 286 24.90 19.21 16.54
N VAL A 287 23.78 19.82 16.17
CA VAL A 287 22.74 19.19 15.34
C VAL A 287 22.35 20.09 14.18
N ARG A 288 22.34 19.55 12.96
CA ARG A 288 21.90 20.28 11.78
C ARG A 288 21.15 19.39 10.79
N ILE A 289 20.07 19.91 10.20
CA ILE A 289 19.40 19.23 9.08
C ILE A 289 19.94 19.77 7.76
N ALA A 290 20.79 19.02 7.07
CA ALA A 290 21.32 19.33 5.74
C ALA A 290 20.33 18.94 4.63
N THR A 291 20.24 19.77 3.59
CA THR A 291 19.49 19.43 2.35
C THR A 291 20.47 18.88 1.32
N LEU A 292 20.17 17.70 0.78
CA LEU A 292 20.81 17.20 -0.44
C LEU A 292 19.86 17.44 -1.62
N HIS A 293 20.25 18.35 -2.51
CA HIS A 293 19.41 18.74 -3.65
C HIS A 293 19.12 17.53 -4.55
N GLY A 294 17.85 17.37 -4.95
CA GLY A 294 17.40 16.21 -5.75
C GLY A 294 17.28 14.88 -5.00
N VAL A 295 17.85 14.75 -3.79
CA VAL A 295 17.85 13.47 -3.04
C VAL A 295 16.95 13.53 -1.81
N GLY A 296 17.24 14.41 -0.85
CA GLY A 296 16.49 14.44 0.40
C GLY A 296 17.18 15.21 1.52
N TYR A 297 17.13 14.66 2.73
CA TYR A 297 17.60 15.33 3.95
C TYR A 297 18.52 14.41 4.75
N ARG A 298 19.48 15.01 5.45
CA ARG A 298 20.35 14.32 6.41
C ARG A 298 20.35 15.09 7.72
N LEU A 299 20.15 14.40 8.83
CA LEU A 299 20.43 14.96 10.15
C LEU A 299 21.91 14.72 10.43
N GLU A 300 22.67 15.78 10.62
CA GLU A 300 24.07 15.75 11.01
C GLU A 300 24.12 15.94 12.52
N VAL A 301 24.75 15.01 13.22
CA VAL A 301 24.95 15.04 14.67
C VAL A 301 26.42 14.83 14.95
N ASP A 302 27.04 15.79 15.61
CA ASP A 302 28.46 15.82 15.98
C ASP A 302 28.77 15.05 17.27
#